data_AF-A0A9P6ECE8-F1
#
_entry.id   AF-A0A9P6ECE8-F1
#
_cell.length_a   1.000
_cell.length_b   1.000
_cell.length_c   1.000
_cell.angle_alpha   90.00
_cell.angle_beta   90.00
_cell.angle_gamma   90.00
#
_symmetry.space_group_name_H-M   'P 1'
#
loop_
_entity.id
_entity.type
_entity.pdbx_description
1 polymer ?
#
loop_
_entity_poly.entity_id
_entity_poly.type
_entity_poly.pdbx_seq_one_letter_code
_entity_poly.pdbx_strand_id
1 'polypeptide(L)'
;MEHAQDQPSHDEINLVRLLRRLEKSAANRDEWKPTVALPEQEVWLKVQKTMQKAKHARGLIKTVEIECEDTPRRIKRLKDAKIQLDRLDSFLKEIEQSSRPKAPPRESLLAKLPLPRPPTPAQETGAPPEISLEDGNEPLSPSLDLAITEKPISLGKPVSSKKSLFITPPDPEAVTSSVIDTALPSLLPLNPSETARASAFSRSFGPTPISRNIASAAAASTSTTNTAATGNQATTALHEELSSQLEQMAQQLKRNAIHFSTSLAKDKTVIEAAAEKIESNYDTMQTQRVKLRDRSSSSRSNTCMTLGIILLVLLVFLFMVSVIRFTR
;
A
#
# COMPACT_ATOMS: atom_id res chain seq x y z
N MET A 1 -0.64 -15.00 54.88
CA MET A 1 -0.05 -15.52 53.63
C MET A 1 -0.89 -14.98 52.50
N GLU A 2 -0.32 -14.01 51.79
CA GLU A 2 -0.96 -13.18 50.78
C GLU A 2 -1.54 -14.00 49.62
N HIS A 3 -2.85 -13.87 49.41
CA HIS A 3 -3.46 -14.10 48.12
C HIS A 3 -3.36 -12.79 47.33
N ALA A 4 -2.18 -12.48 46.80
CA ALA A 4 -2.07 -11.52 45.71
C ALA A 4 -2.80 -12.15 44.52
N GLN A 5 -4.01 -11.67 44.25
CA GLN A 5 -4.76 -12.09 43.07
C GLN A 5 -3.99 -11.63 41.84
N ASP A 6 -3.38 -12.59 41.12
CA ASP A 6 -2.89 -12.43 39.76
C ASP A 6 -4.02 -11.87 38.89
N GLN A 7 -4.10 -10.54 38.80
CA GLN A 7 -4.98 -9.90 37.84
C GLN A 7 -4.37 -10.14 36.46
N PRO A 8 -5.04 -10.89 35.57
CA PRO A 8 -4.52 -11.12 34.24
C PRO A 8 -4.37 -9.78 33.54
N SER A 9 -3.15 -9.48 33.07
CA SER A 9 -2.91 -8.23 32.35
C SER A 9 -3.86 -8.16 31.16
N HIS A 10 -4.34 -6.95 30.87
CA HIS A 10 -5.34 -6.72 29.82
C HIS A 10 -4.92 -7.35 28.48
N ASP A 11 -3.61 -7.39 28.23
CA ASP A 11 -3.02 -7.96 27.04
C ASP A 11 -3.10 -9.49 27.00
N GLU A 12 -3.04 -10.18 28.15
CA GLU A 12 -3.28 -11.63 28.24
C GLU A 12 -4.74 -11.97 27.90
N ILE A 13 -5.70 -11.21 28.45
CA ILE A 13 -7.12 -11.39 28.15
C ILE A 13 -7.38 -11.16 26.65
N ASN A 14 -6.76 -10.13 26.09
CA ASN A 14 -6.88 -9.82 24.67
C ASN A 14 -6.24 -10.87 23.79
N LEU A 15 -5.07 -11.41 24.17
CA LEU A 15 -4.41 -12.50 23.47
C LEU A 15 -5.32 -13.73 23.41
N VAL A 16 -5.85 -14.18 24.56
CA VAL A 16 -6.74 -15.35 24.62
C VAL A 16 -7.99 -15.12 23.78
N ARG A 17 -8.61 -13.94 23.85
CA ARG A 17 -9.80 -13.61 23.07
C ARG A 17 -9.51 -13.56 21.56
N LEU A 18 -8.38 -12.96 21.17
CA LEU A 18 -7.97 -12.85 19.77
C LEU A 18 -7.63 -14.22 19.20
N LEU A 19 -6.90 -15.04 19.94
CA LEU A 19 -6.51 -16.37 19.53
C LEU A 19 -7.73 -17.28 19.36
N ARG A 20 -8.71 -17.22 20.27
CA ARG A 20 -9.98 -17.95 20.13
C ARG A 20 -10.77 -17.51 18.89
N ARG A 21 -10.75 -16.21 18.56
CA ARG A 21 -11.39 -15.70 17.33
C ARG A 21 -10.66 -16.18 16.07
N LEU A 22 -9.33 -16.18 16.09
CA LEU A 22 -8.50 -16.68 15.00
C LEU A 22 -8.71 -18.18 14.78
N GLU A 23 -8.70 -18.96 15.86
CA GLU A 23 -8.97 -20.38 15.84
C GLU A 23 -10.38 -20.67 15.31
N LYS A 24 -11.39 -19.92 15.76
CA LYS A 24 -12.75 -20.05 15.24
C LYS A 24 -12.82 -19.73 13.74
N SER A 25 -12.15 -18.67 13.28
CA SER A 25 -12.11 -18.34 11.85
C SER A 25 -11.36 -19.38 11.02
N ALA A 26 -10.30 -19.99 11.56
CA ALA A 26 -9.55 -21.03 10.87
C ALA A 26 -10.28 -22.38 10.86
N ALA A 27 -11.04 -22.69 11.92
CA ALA A 27 -11.84 -23.91 12.04
C ALA A 27 -12.98 -23.96 11.01
N ASN A 28 -13.51 -22.80 10.60
CA ASN A 28 -14.53 -22.70 9.55
C ASN A 28 -13.91 -22.94 8.16
N ARG A 29 -13.52 -24.18 7.86
CA ARG A 29 -12.80 -24.55 6.62
C ARG A 29 -13.58 -24.20 5.35
N ASP A 30 -14.90 -24.15 5.43
CA ASP A 30 -15.77 -23.82 4.29
C ASP A 30 -15.72 -22.33 3.91
N GLU A 31 -15.36 -21.43 4.84
CA GLU A 31 -15.14 -20.01 4.53
C GLU A 31 -13.86 -19.78 3.70
N TRP A 32 -12.94 -20.74 3.68
CA TRP A 32 -11.65 -20.67 2.98
C TRP A 32 -11.67 -21.34 1.60
N LYS A 33 -12.79 -21.95 1.19
CA LYS A 33 -12.95 -22.53 -0.14
C LYS A 33 -13.54 -21.49 -1.10
N PRO A 34 -12.97 -21.34 -2.32
CA PRO A 34 -13.59 -20.54 -3.37
C PRO A 34 -14.99 -21.11 -3.64
N THR A 35 -16.00 -20.33 -3.31
CA THR A 35 -17.40 -20.69 -3.57
C THR A 35 -17.89 -19.79 -4.69
N VAL A 36 -18.91 -20.20 -5.45
CA VAL A 36 -19.51 -19.36 -6.52
C VAL A 36 -19.89 -17.95 -6.01
N ALA A 37 -20.19 -17.82 -4.71
CA ALA A 37 -20.50 -16.57 -4.04
C ALA A 37 -19.27 -15.75 -3.56
N LEU A 38 -18.08 -16.33 -3.49
CA LEU A 38 -16.85 -15.70 -3.00
C LEU A 38 -15.70 -15.92 -3.99
N PRO A 39 -15.32 -14.88 -4.77
CA PRO A 39 -14.19 -15.00 -5.69
C PRO A 39 -12.89 -15.30 -4.93
N GLU A 40 -11.98 -16.04 -5.55
CA GLU A 40 -10.67 -16.41 -4.97
C GLU A 40 -9.91 -15.20 -4.40
N GLN A 41 -10.07 -14.04 -5.04
CA GLN A 41 -9.49 -12.78 -4.59
C GLN A 41 -9.99 -12.33 -3.21
N GLU A 42 -11.27 -12.55 -2.88
CA GLU A 42 -11.81 -12.21 -1.56
C GLU A 42 -11.30 -13.18 -0.48
N VAL A 43 -11.16 -14.46 -0.83
CA VAL A 43 -10.52 -15.46 0.06
C VAL A 43 -9.09 -15.03 0.35
N TRP A 44 -8.31 -14.67 -0.67
CA TRP A 44 -6.94 -14.18 -0.50
C TRP A 44 -6.88 -12.92 0.39
N LEU A 45 -7.80 -11.96 0.19
CA LEU A 45 -7.88 -10.75 1.01
C LEU A 45 -8.22 -11.07 2.48
N LYS A 46 -9.11 -12.04 2.72
CA LYS A 46 -9.45 -12.54 4.06
C LYS A 46 -8.23 -13.19 4.72
N VAL A 47 -7.45 -13.98 3.97
CA VAL A 47 -6.20 -14.61 4.46
C VAL A 47 -5.19 -13.54 4.88
N GLN A 48 -4.99 -12.50 4.06
CA GLN A 48 -4.10 -11.39 4.42
C GLN A 48 -4.53 -10.71 5.73
N LYS A 49 -5.84 -10.46 5.87
CA LYS A 49 -6.41 -9.84 7.07
C LYS A 49 -6.24 -10.71 8.32
N THR A 50 -6.45 -12.02 8.22
CA THR A 50 -6.23 -12.94 9.35
C THR A 50 -4.75 -13.13 9.64
N MET A 51 -3.88 -13.11 8.64
CA MET A 51 -2.42 -13.14 8.80
C MET A 51 -1.91 -11.90 9.55
N GLN A 52 -2.44 -10.71 9.25
CA GLN A 52 -2.11 -9.50 10.02
C GLN A 52 -2.54 -9.61 11.49
N LYS A 53 -3.74 -10.15 11.76
CA LYS A 53 -4.20 -10.42 13.13
C LYS A 53 -3.31 -11.44 13.85
N ALA A 54 -2.83 -12.47 13.16
CA ALA A 54 -1.88 -13.44 13.72
C ALA A 54 -0.52 -12.77 14.04
N LYS A 55 -0.01 -11.87 13.19
CA LYS A 55 1.19 -11.07 13.47
C LYS A 55 1.01 -10.17 14.69
N HIS A 56 -0.14 -9.52 14.83
CA HIS A 56 -0.46 -8.73 16.02
C HIS A 56 -0.51 -9.60 17.28
N ALA A 57 -1.10 -10.80 17.22
CA ALA A 57 -1.08 -11.75 18.34
C ALA A 57 0.35 -12.16 18.74
N ARG A 58 1.28 -12.34 17.77
CA ARG A 58 2.71 -12.56 18.08
C ARG A 58 3.33 -11.37 18.81
N GLY A 59 2.94 -10.16 18.44
CA GLY A 59 3.34 -8.94 19.15
C GLY A 59 2.88 -8.95 20.60
N LEU A 60 1.60 -9.28 20.84
CA LEU A 60 1.05 -9.39 22.20
C LEU A 60 1.76 -10.45 23.03
N ILE A 61 2.10 -11.62 22.45
CA ILE A 61 2.87 -12.65 23.16
C ILE A 61 4.21 -12.09 23.64
N LYS A 62 4.93 -11.32 22.80
CA LYS A 62 6.21 -10.70 23.20
C LYS A 62 6.02 -9.67 24.32
N THR A 63 4.99 -8.85 24.24
CA THR A 63 4.68 -7.87 25.29
C THR A 63 4.37 -8.57 26.63
N VAL A 64 3.52 -9.61 26.59
CA VAL A 64 3.16 -10.40 27.77
C VAL A 64 4.37 -11.18 28.31
N GLU A 65 5.27 -11.64 27.46
CA GLU A 65 6.53 -12.32 27.85
C GLU A 65 7.48 -11.37 28.58
N ILE A 66 7.55 -10.09 28.17
CA ILE A 66 8.37 -9.07 28.83
C ILE A 66 7.77 -8.65 30.18
N GLU A 67 6.45 -8.59 30.29
CA GLU A 67 5.72 -8.21 31.52
C GLU A 67 5.62 -9.37 32.54
N CYS A 68 6.19 -10.54 32.24
CA CYS A 68 5.94 -11.74 33.02
C CYS A 68 6.91 -11.91 34.20
N GLU A 69 6.38 -11.99 35.42
CA GLU A 69 7.02 -12.76 36.49
C GLU A 69 6.86 -14.27 36.24
N ASP A 70 7.89 -15.05 36.54
CA ASP A 70 8.09 -16.47 36.19
C ASP A 70 7.13 -17.46 36.90
N THR A 71 5.81 -17.27 36.78
CA THR A 71 4.86 -18.27 37.25
C THR A 71 4.80 -19.45 36.26
N PRO A 72 5.04 -20.70 36.70
CA PRO A 72 5.15 -21.84 35.77
C PRO A 72 3.84 -22.15 35.04
N ARG A 73 2.69 -21.69 35.55
CA ARG A 73 1.39 -21.81 34.89
C ARG A 73 1.26 -20.87 33.70
N ARG A 74 1.74 -19.63 33.82
CA ARG A 74 1.66 -18.61 32.76
C ARG A 74 2.60 -18.95 31.61
N ILE A 75 3.80 -19.43 31.93
CA ILE A 75 4.76 -19.93 30.94
C ILE A 75 4.15 -21.06 30.08
N LYS A 76 3.42 -22.01 30.69
CA LYS A 76 2.74 -23.08 29.95
C LYS A 76 1.71 -22.52 28.96
N ARG A 77 0.84 -21.61 29.42
CA ARG A 77 -0.18 -20.97 28.57
C ARG A 77 0.44 -20.21 27.39
N LEU A 78 1.54 -19.48 27.62
CA LEU A 78 2.25 -18.76 26.56
C LEU A 78 2.86 -19.71 25.53
N LYS A 79 3.44 -20.84 25.97
CA LYS A 79 3.93 -21.88 25.06
C LYS A 79 2.80 -22.49 24.24
N ASP A 80 1.66 -22.82 24.87
CA ASP A 80 0.49 -23.35 24.17
C ASP A 80 -0.03 -22.35 23.13
N ALA A 81 -0.16 -21.07 23.50
CA ALA A 81 -0.57 -20.00 22.59
C ALA A 81 0.40 -19.84 21.42
N LYS A 82 1.72 -19.95 21.65
CA LYS A 82 2.75 -19.89 20.61
C LYS A 82 2.61 -21.05 19.62
N ILE A 83 2.43 -22.27 20.12
CA ILE A 83 2.21 -23.47 19.29
C ILE A 83 0.94 -23.32 18.45
N GLN A 84 -0.17 -22.85 19.06
CA GLN A 84 -1.42 -22.61 18.34
C GLN A 84 -1.23 -21.57 17.24
N LEU A 85 -0.49 -20.50 17.51
CA LEU A 85 -0.25 -19.43 16.55
C LEU A 85 0.67 -19.87 15.40
N ASP A 86 1.65 -20.73 15.66
CA ASP A 86 2.49 -21.34 14.62
C ASP A 86 1.69 -22.29 13.72
N ARG A 87 0.75 -23.06 14.31
CA ARG A 87 -0.19 -23.90 13.55
C ARG A 87 -1.11 -23.07 12.66
N LEU A 88 -1.67 -21.98 13.19
CA LEU A 88 -2.52 -21.05 12.43
C LEU A 88 -1.74 -20.36 11.31
N ASP A 89 -0.52 -19.92 11.57
CA ASP A 89 0.32 -19.26 10.57
C ASP A 89 0.69 -20.21 9.41
N SER A 90 0.99 -21.47 9.72
CA SER A 90 1.24 -22.50 8.70
C SER A 90 0.00 -22.75 7.83
N PHE A 91 -1.18 -22.87 8.45
CA PHE A 91 -2.45 -23.02 7.73
C PHE A 91 -2.79 -21.82 6.84
N LEU A 92 -2.60 -20.60 7.37
CA LEU A 92 -2.84 -19.38 6.59
C LEU A 92 -1.88 -19.24 5.41
N LYS A 93 -0.61 -19.64 5.57
CA LYS A 93 0.37 -19.67 4.47
C LYS A 93 0.00 -20.68 3.39
N GLU A 94 -0.52 -21.85 3.77
CA GLU A 94 -1.02 -22.86 2.83
C GLU A 94 -2.19 -22.31 2.00
N ILE A 95 -3.16 -21.65 2.65
CA ILE A 95 -4.29 -21.03 1.94
C ILE A 95 -3.82 -19.85 1.09
N GLU A 96 -2.91 -19.02 1.58
CA GLU A 96 -2.35 -17.89 0.81
C GLU A 96 -1.71 -18.37 -0.49
N GLN A 97 -0.95 -19.46 -0.43
CA GLN A 97 -0.32 -20.08 -1.60
C GLN A 97 -1.38 -20.64 -2.56
N SER A 98 -2.42 -21.28 -2.03
CA SER A 98 -3.52 -21.85 -2.83
C SER A 98 -4.44 -20.79 -3.45
N SER A 99 -4.57 -19.61 -2.84
CA SER A 99 -5.51 -18.55 -3.25
C SER A 99 -4.83 -17.38 -3.94
N ARG A 100 -3.50 -17.43 -4.16
CA ARG A 100 -2.75 -16.34 -4.77
C ARG A 100 -3.31 -16.08 -6.18
N PRO A 101 -3.90 -14.90 -6.44
CA PRO A 101 -4.52 -14.64 -7.74
C PRO A 101 -3.45 -14.76 -8.82
N LYS A 102 -3.67 -15.65 -9.80
CA LYS A 102 -2.83 -15.76 -10.98
C LYS A 102 -3.05 -14.48 -11.77
N ALA A 103 -2.02 -13.63 -11.83
CA ALA A 103 -2.12 -12.36 -12.56
C ALA A 103 -2.63 -12.65 -13.98
N PRO A 104 -3.74 -12.04 -14.41
CA PRO A 104 -4.24 -12.26 -15.76
C PRO A 104 -3.14 -11.87 -16.75
N PRO A 105 -2.92 -12.67 -17.81
CA PRO A 105 -2.00 -12.29 -18.87
C PRO A 105 -2.42 -10.91 -19.36
N ARG A 106 -1.53 -9.92 -19.25
CA ARG A 106 -1.80 -8.60 -19.81
C ARG A 106 -1.97 -8.80 -21.31
N GLU A 107 -3.18 -8.58 -21.83
CA GLU A 107 -3.42 -8.55 -23.26
C GLU A 107 -2.44 -7.54 -23.86
N SER A 108 -1.56 -8.02 -24.74
CA SER A 108 -0.55 -7.17 -25.36
C SER A 108 -1.27 -6.09 -26.17
N LEU A 109 -1.00 -4.82 -25.85
CA LEU A 109 -1.55 -3.66 -26.58
C LEU A 109 -1.17 -3.68 -28.07
N LEU A 110 -0.18 -4.50 -28.45
CA LEU A 110 0.23 -4.75 -29.83
C LEU A 110 -0.83 -5.51 -30.65
N ALA A 111 -1.70 -6.31 -30.03
CA ALA A 111 -2.77 -7.01 -30.73
C ALA A 111 -3.96 -6.09 -31.09
N LYS A 112 -4.02 -4.89 -30.48
CA LYS A 112 -5.08 -3.89 -30.70
C LYS A 112 -4.65 -2.75 -31.61
N LEU A 113 -3.40 -2.75 -32.10
CA LEU A 113 -2.95 -1.77 -33.09
C LEU A 113 -3.45 -2.19 -34.48
N PRO A 114 -4.26 -1.36 -35.17
CA PRO A 114 -4.66 -1.64 -36.54
C PRO A 114 -3.42 -1.65 -37.44
N LEU A 115 -3.25 -2.72 -38.24
CA LEU A 115 -2.12 -2.82 -39.16
C LEU A 115 -2.24 -1.76 -40.28
N PRO A 116 -1.14 -1.04 -40.60
CA PRO A 116 -1.13 -0.09 -41.70
C PRO A 116 -1.35 -0.83 -43.03
N ARG A 117 -2.34 -0.36 -43.80
CA ARG A 117 -2.66 -0.87 -45.14
C ARG A 117 -1.51 -0.52 -46.10
N PRO A 118 -0.94 -1.48 -46.84
CA PRO A 118 0.18 -1.21 -47.74
C PRO A 118 -0.23 -0.24 -48.87
N PRO A 119 0.65 0.68 -49.28
CA PRO A 119 0.38 1.59 -50.39
C PRO A 119 0.36 0.83 -51.71
N THR A 120 -0.76 0.91 -52.41
CA THR A 120 -0.87 0.56 -53.83
C THR A 120 0.08 1.46 -54.63
N PRO A 121 1.02 0.91 -55.41
CA PRO A 121 1.92 1.73 -56.22
C PRO A 121 1.13 2.46 -57.31
N ALA A 122 1.34 3.77 -57.38
CA ALA A 122 0.85 4.64 -58.42
C ALA A 122 1.45 4.25 -59.79
N GLN A 123 0.60 4.02 -60.79
CA GLN A 123 0.98 4.17 -62.18
C GLN A 123 0.70 5.62 -62.60
N GLU A 124 1.77 6.31 -62.97
CA GLU A 124 1.78 7.63 -63.58
C GLU A 124 1.70 7.53 -65.12
N THR A 125 0.86 8.42 -65.69
CA THR A 125 1.12 9.19 -66.92
C THR A 125 0.81 8.61 -68.30
N GLY A 126 -0.09 9.30 -69.03
CA GLY A 126 -0.03 9.46 -70.49
C GLY A 126 -1.37 9.42 -71.26
N ALA A 127 -1.97 10.57 -71.57
CA ALA A 127 -3.15 10.80 -72.43
C ALA A 127 -2.79 10.95 -73.94
N PRO A 128 -3.66 11.32 -74.92
CA PRO A 128 -5.12 11.17 -75.22
C PRO A 128 -5.36 10.65 -76.69
N PRO A 129 -6.46 10.94 -77.46
CA PRO A 129 -7.93 10.88 -77.28
C PRO A 129 -8.67 9.96 -78.32
N GLU A 130 -9.95 9.61 -78.14
CA GLU A 130 -11.02 9.60 -79.18
C GLU A 130 -12.39 9.14 -78.62
N ILE A 131 -13.41 10.02 -78.73
CA ILE A 131 -14.80 9.79 -79.23
C ILE A 131 -15.63 8.66 -78.53
N SER A 132 -16.81 8.81 -77.92
CA SER A 132 -17.97 9.68 -78.14
C SER A 132 -19.00 9.46 -77.00
N LEU A 133 -19.79 10.51 -76.70
CA LEU A 133 -21.27 10.56 -76.54
C LEU A 133 -21.97 9.43 -75.75
N GLU A 134 -22.88 9.63 -74.79
CA GLU A 134 -23.97 10.59 -74.59
C GLU A 134 -24.43 10.44 -73.12
N ASP A 135 -24.73 11.53 -72.43
CA ASP A 135 -26.11 11.90 -71.99
C ASP A 135 -26.59 11.10 -70.75
N GLY A 136 -26.97 11.69 -69.62
CA GLY A 136 -27.23 13.08 -69.31
C GLY A 136 -27.53 13.24 -67.81
N ASN A 137 -27.48 14.51 -67.38
CA ASN A 137 -28.04 15.11 -66.18
C ASN A 137 -27.39 14.85 -64.79
N GLU A 138 -26.42 15.74 -64.51
CA GLU A 138 -26.40 16.68 -63.37
C GLU A 138 -27.80 17.19 -62.89
N PRO A 139 -27.95 17.91 -61.75
CA PRO A 139 -26.91 18.32 -60.80
C PRO A 139 -27.26 18.24 -59.29
N LEU A 140 -26.18 18.23 -58.51
CA LEU A 140 -25.87 19.03 -57.31
C LEU A 140 -26.91 19.20 -56.19
N SER A 141 -26.48 18.71 -55.01
CA SER A 141 -26.70 19.18 -53.64
C SER A 141 -26.68 20.72 -53.47
N PRO A 142 -26.85 21.32 -52.28
CA PRO A 142 -27.24 20.82 -50.94
C PRO A 142 -28.34 21.70 -50.28
N SER A 143 -28.90 21.32 -49.13
CA SER A 143 -29.24 22.26 -48.03
C SER A 143 -29.82 21.56 -46.80
N LEU A 144 -29.48 22.14 -45.65
CA LEU A 144 -29.96 21.88 -44.30
C LEU A 144 -31.50 21.88 -44.22
N ASP A 145 -32.09 20.92 -43.50
CA ASP A 145 -33.03 21.25 -42.40
C ASP A 145 -33.52 20.04 -41.60
N LEU A 146 -33.84 20.35 -40.34
CA LEU A 146 -34.71 19.69 -39.36
C LEU A 146 -35.57 18.48 -39.82
N ALA A 147 -35.60 17.43 -38.99
CA ALA A 147 -36.81 16.98 -38.26
C ALA A 147 -36.60 15.63 -37.56
N ILE A 148 -36.39 15.64 -36.24
CA ILE A 148 -36.77 14.53 -35.36
C ILE A 148 -38.21 14.79 -34.95
N THR A 149 -39.12 13.92 -35.42
CA THR A 149 -40.48 13.80 -34.90
C THR A 149 -40.45 12.73 -33.82
N GLU A 150 -40.79 13.09 -32.58
CA GLU A 150 -41.83 12.39 -31.80
C GLU A 150 -42.29 13.22 -30.57
N LYS A 151 -43.42 13.88 -30.78
CA LYS A 151 -44.58 14.20 -29.93
C LYS A 151 -44.44 14.38 -28.38
N PRO A 152 -44.85 15.55 -27.85
CA PRO A 152 -45.03 15.85 -26.41
C PRO A 152 -46.51 15.93 -25.99
N ILE A 153 -46.77 15.98 -24.67
CA ILE A 153 -47.85 16.73 -23.94
C ILE A 153 -47.48 16.65 -22.44
N SER A 154 -46.96 17.74 -21.86
CA SER A 154 -47.62 18.69 -20.91
C SER A 154 -47.80 18.13 -19.48
N LEU A 155 -47.64 18.87 -18.37
CA LEU A 155 -47.82 20.30 -18.12
C LEU A 155 -47.23 20.63 -16.72
N GLY A 156 -46.72 21.86 -16.51
CA GLY A 156 -46.75 22.49 -15.17
C GLY A 156 -45.46 23.12 -14.63
N LYS A 157 -45.11 24.31 -15.13
CA LYS A 157 -44.37 25.39 -14.41
C LYS A 157 -45.38 26.20 -13.55
N PRO A 158 -45.04 27.18 -12.66
CA PRO A 158 -43.88 28.08 -12.74
C PRO A 158 -43.24 28.67 -11.43
N VAL A 159 -42.01 29.21 -11.59
CA VAL A 159 -41.51 30.55 -11.12
C VAL A 159 -40.96 30.81 -9.70
N SER A 160 -39.73 31.38 -9.72
CA SER A 160 -39.12 32.45 -8.89
C SER A 160 -38.23 32.19 -7.66
N SER A 161 -36.97 32.58 -7.86
CA SER A 161 -36.22 33.60 -7.08
C SER A 161 -35.32 33.18 -5.90
N LYS A 162 -34.01 33.31 -6.16
CA LYS A 162 -32.93 33.86 -5.31
C LYS A 162 -32.96 33.60 -3.79
N LYS A 163 -31.98 32.84 -3.27
CA LYS A 163 -30.90 33.31 -2.36
C LYS A 163 -30.16 32.16 -1.65
N SER A 164 -28.83 32.27 -1.70
CA SER A 164 -27.82 32.01 -0.65
C SER A 164 -27.85 30.72 0.18
N LEU A 165 -26.69 30.05 0.14
CA LEU A 165 -25.98 29.48 1.31
C LEU A 165 -26.84 28.68 2.28
N PHE A 166 -26.90 27.37 2.12
CA PHE A 166 -26.78 26.46 3.27
C PHE A 166 -26.27 25.10 2.77
N ILE A 167 -25.02 24.83 3.16
CA ILE A 167 -24.37 23.52 3.09
C ILE A 167 -25.18 22.58 3.99
N THR A 168 -25.78 21.56 3.38
CA THR A 168 -26.32 20.40 4.08
C THR A 168 -25.55 19.17 3.55
N PRO A 169 -25.04 18.29 4.41
CA PRO A 169 -24.17 17.18 4.00
C PRO A 169 -24.98 16.00 3.44
N PRO A 170 -24.50 15.28 2.43
CA PRO A 170 -25.06 13.98 2.07
C PRO A 170 -24.36 12.82 2.78
N ASP A 171 -25.19 11.82 3.06
CA ASP A 171 -25.02 10.48 3.61
C ASP A 171 -23.94 9.64 2.85
N PRO A 172 -23.26 8.67 3.49
CA PRO A 172 -22.15 7.94 2.90
C PRO A 172 -22.60 6.61 2.29
N GLU A 173 -23.29 6.63 1.14
CA GLU A 173 -23.32 5.48 0.23
C GLU A 173 -23.33 5.93 -1.23
N ALA A 174 -22.49 5.27 -2.03
CA ALA A 174 -22.21 5.49 -3.46
C ALA A 174 -21.39 6.75 -3.82
N VAL A 175 -20.13 6.56 -4.24
CA VAL A 175 -19.67 6.67 -5.64
C VAL A 175 -18.13 6.48 -5.68
N THR A 176 -17.75 5.28 -6.11
CA THR A 176 -16.63 4.91 -6.99
C THR A 176 -15.29 5.65 -6.92
N SER A 177 -14.27 4.85 -6.62
CA SER A 177 -12.90 4.91 -7.11
C SER A 177 -12.84 5.14 -8.62
N SER A 178 -12.56 6.36 -9.04
CA SER A 178 -12.18 6.74 -10.40
C SER A 178 -11.69 8.17 -10.30
N VAL A 179 -10.38 8.40 -10.44
CA VAL A 179 -9.72 9.68 -10.84
C VAL A 179 -8.21 9.70 -10.50
N ILE A 180 -7.68 8.81 -9.66
CA ILE A 180 -6.22 8.79 -9.38
C ILE A 180 -5.51 7.71 -10.21
N ASP A 181 -5.62 7.77 -11.54
CA ASP A 181 -4.75 6.94 -12.40
C ASP A 181 -4.45 7.60 -13.75
N THR A 182 -4.10 8.89 -13.73
CA THR A 182 -3.58 9.56 -14.93
C THR A 182 -2.64 10.70 -14.57
N ALA A 183 -1.42 10.37 -14.11
CA ALA A 183 -0.20 11.15 -14.35
C ALA A 183 0.99 10.56 -13.57
N LEU A 184 1.58 9.46 -14.05
CA LEU A 184 2.95 9.08 -13.70
C LEU A 184 3.59 8.36 -14.90
N PRO A 185 4.44 9.03 -15.70
CA PRO A 185 5.27 8.34 -16.67
C PRO A 185 6.42 7.61 -15.92
N SER A 186 6.29 6.29 -15.85
CA SER A 186 7.36 5.31 -16.07
C SER A 186 8.81 5.77 -15.83
N LEU A 187 9.31 5.72 -14.59
CA LEU A 187 10.75 5.55 -14.26
C LEU A 187 10.96 4.98 -12.83
N LEU A 188 10.51 3.74 -12.58
CA LEU A 188 10.95 2.97 -11.42
C LEU A 188 11.61 1.66 -11.89
N PRO A 189 12.92 1.45 -11.64
CA PRO A 189 13.53 0.14 -11.80
C PRO A 189 12.95 -0.85 -10.77
N LEU A 190 12.27 -1.89 -11.25
CA LEU A 190 11.84 -3.02 -10.43
C LEU A 190 13.05 -3.93 -10.13
N ASN A 191 13.80 -3.67 -9.05
CA ASN A 191 14.49 -4.72 -8.27
C ASN A 191 15.20 -4.17 -7.02
N PRO A 192 14.74 -4.44 -5.79
CA PRO A 192 15.47 -4.06 -4.57
C PRO A 192 16.47 -5.11 -4.05
N SER A 193 16.80 -6.18 -4.80
CA SER A 193 17.61 -7.30 -4.26
C SER A 193 19.08 -7.34 -4.70
N GLU A 194 19.55 -6.47 -5.60
CA GLU A 194 20.96 -6.49 -6.05
C GLU A 194 21.80 -5.27 -5.62
N THR A 195 21.18 -4.21 -5.10
CA THR A 195 21.90 -2.97 -4.73
C THR A 195 22.65 -3.04 -3.40
N ALA A 196 22.44 -4.09 -2.58
CA ALA A 196 23.16 -4.26 -1.31
C ALA A 196 24.63 -4.72 -1.46
N ARG A 197 25.11 -4.99 -2.69
CA ARG A 197 26.51 -5.44 -2.92
C ARG A 197 27.47 -4.36 -3.44
N ALA A 198 27.01 -3.14 -3.71
CA ALA A 198 27.84 -2.08 -4.27
C ALA A 198 28.28 -0.97 -3.28
N SER A 199 27.99 -1.09 -1.97
CA SER A 199 28.43 -0.11 -0.96
C SER A 199 29.26 -0.74 0.16
N ALA A 200 30.43 -1.27 -0.18
CA ALA A 200 31.47 -1.61 0.78
C ALA A 200 32.82 -1.07 0.30
N PHE A 201 32.90 0.25 0.07
CA PHE A 201 34.19 0.93 -0.12
C PHE A 201 34.58 1.64 1.17
N SER A 202 35.02 0.86 2.15
CA SER A 202 35.92 1.33 3.21
C SER A 202 36.45 0.15 4.00
N ARG A 203 37.79 0.10 4.09
CA ARG A 203 38.64 -0.75 4.94
C ARG A 203 39.06 -2.10 4.35
N SER A 204 40.17 -2.09 3.61
CA SER A 204 41.32 -2.98 3.85
C SER A 204 42.50 -2.55 2.96
N PHE A 205 43.61 -2.18 3.60
CA PHE A 205 44.92 -2.00 2.95
C PHE A 205 45.55 -3.39 2.73
N GLY A 206 45.95 -3.74 1.50
CA GLY A 206 46.67 -4.99 1.19
C GLY A 206 46.85 -5.22 -0.32
N PRO A 207 47.88 -5.98 -0.76
CA PRO A 207 48.80 -5.56 -1.83
C PRO A 207 48.35 -5.88 -3.27
N THR A 208 48.83 -5.04 -4.17
CA THR A 208 48.68 -5.05 -5.63
C THR A 208 49.20 -6.34 -6.30
N PRO A 209 48.46 -6.95 -7.25
CA PRO A 209 49.04 -7.89 -8.20
C PRO A 209 49.69 -7.13 -9.36
N ILE A 210 51.01 -7.24 -9.45
CA ILE A 210 51.82 -6.82 -10.61
C ILE A 210 51.55 -7.81 -11.74
N SER A 211 50.81 -7.38 -12.77
CA SER A 211 50.74 -8.11 -14.04
C SER A 211 51.95 -7.71 -14.90
N ARG A 212 53.03 -8.49 -14.77
CA ARG A 212 54.21 -8.43 -15.63
C ARG A 212 53.86 -9.15 -16.93
N ASN A 213 53.57 -8.40 -17.98
CA ASN A 213 53.71 -8.90 -19.34
C ASN A 213 54.29 -7.79 -20.20
N ILE A 214 55.04 -8.21 -21.23
CA ILE A 214 55.76 -7.42 -22.26
C ILE A 214 57.31 -7.40 -22.08
N ALA A 215 57.88 -8.42 -22.75
CA ALA A 215 59.00 -8.38 -23.71
C ALA A 215 60.47 -8.29 -23.23
N SER A 216 61.22 -9.36 -23.51
CA SER A 216 62.52 -9.27 -24.18
C SER A 216 62.89 -10.61 -24.85
N ALA A 217 62.20 -10.93 -25.94
CA ALA A 217 62.82 -11.65 -27.04
C ALA A 217 63.54 -10.58 -27.89
N ALA A 218 64.80 -10.36 -27.59
CA ALA A 218 65.69 -9.55 -28.40
C ALA A 218 66.13 -10.37 -29.62
N ALA A 219 65.49 -10.16 -30.76
CA ALA A 219 66.12 -10.32 -32.08
C ALA A 219 65.24 -9.73 -33.19
N ALA A 220 65.87 -8.90 -34.01
CA ALA A 220 65.46 -8.46 -35.34
C ALA A 220 64.31 -7.45 -35.45
N SER A 221 64.65 -6.18 -35.66
CA SER A 221 64.57 -5.55 -37.00
C SER A 221 64.51 -4.02 -36.91
N THR A 222 65.63 -3.41 -37.26
CA THR A 222 65.83 -2.13 -37.95
C THR A 222 64.58 -1.47 -38.55
N SER A 223 64.27 -0.24 -38.13
CA SER A 223 64.21 0.98 -38.98
C SER A 223 63.18 2.01 -38.50
N THR A 224 63.59 3.29 -38.59
CA THR A 224 62.75 4.49 -38.74
C THR A 224 62.38 5.28 -37.47
N THR A 225 63.33 6.14 -37.11
CA THR A 225 63.15 7.47 -36.50
C THR A 225 62.08 8.30 -37.21
N ASN A 226 61.08 8.79 -36.45
CA ASN A 226 60.28 10.04 -36.59
C ASN A 226 58.77 9.87 -36.31
N THR A 227 58.38 9.54 -35.07
CA THR A 227 56.96 9.62 -34.62
C THR A 227 56.80 9.85 -33.11
N ALA A 228 57.73 10.57 -32.46
CA ALA A 228 57.69 10.77 -31.00
C ALA A 228 56.81 11.95 -30.53
N ALA A 229 56.32 12.80 -31.43
CA ALA A 229 55.50 13.97 -31.08
C ALA A 229 53.97 13.68 -31.05
N THR A 230 53.50 12.65 -31.75
CA THR A 230 52.07 12.36 -31.94
C THR A 230 51.48 11.48 -30.81
N GLY A 231 52.29 10.60 -30.21
CA GLY A 231 51.84 9.72 -29.12
C GLY A 231 51.51 10.45 -27.81
N ASN A 232 52.24 11.52 -27.51
CA ASN A 232 51.99 12.34 -26.32
C ASN A 232 50.73 13.21 -26.45
N GLN A 233 50.36 13.58 -27.68
CA GLN A 233 49.12 14.34 -27.94
C GLN A 233 47.87 13.46 -27.80
N ALA A 234 47.98 12.17 -28.14
CA ALA A 234 46.88 11.22 -27.98
C ALA A 234 46.57 10.94 -26.50
N THR A 235 47.57 10.86 -25.64
CA THR A 235 47.37 10.66 -24.20
C THR A 235 46.84 11.92 -23.51
N THR A 236 47.27 13.11 -23.93
CA THR A 236 46.68 14.38 -23.44
C THR A 236 45.24 14.56 -23.89
N ALA A 237 44.89 14.15 -25.12
CA ALA A 237 43.52 14.19 -25.62
C ALA A 237 42.58 13.26 -24.85
N LEU A 238 43.02 12.05 -24.50
CA LEU A 238 42.25 11.11 -23.66
C LEU A 238 42.04 11.68 -22.24
N HIS A 239 43.07 12.32 -21.67
CA HIS A 239 42.94 12.99 -20.38
C HIS A 239 41.92 14.13 -20.39
N GLU A 240 41.84 14.87 -21.50
CA GLU A 240 40.86 15.94 -21.68
C GLU A 240 39.43 15.41 -21.91
N GLU A 241 39.29 14.24 -22.54
CA GLU A 241 37.99 13.55 -22.66
C GLU A 241 37.50 13.01 -21.31
N LEU A 242 38.37 12.40 -20.50
CA LEU A 242 38.01 11.93 -19.16
C LEU A 242 37.70 13.09 -18.20
N SER A 243 38.42 14.20 -18.29
CA SER A 243 38.12 15.39 -17.48
C SER A 243 36.78 16.00 -17.88
N SER A 244 36.49 16.08 -19.18
CA SER A 244 35.19 16.51 -19.72
C SER A 244 34.05 15.60 -19.24
N GLN A 245 34.24 14.28 -19.28
CA GLN A 245 33.25 13.32 -18.80
C GLN A 245 33.03 13.46 -17.28
N LEU A 246 34.10 13.65 -16.51
CA LEU A 246 34.00 13.87 -15.06
C LEU A 246 33.29 15.18 -14.75
N GLU A 247 33.54 16.24 -15.51
CA GLU A 247 32.83 17.51 -15.37
C GLU A 247 31.34 17.35 -15.66
N GLN A 248 30.97 16.64 -16.74
CA GLN A 248 29.57 16.35 -17.06
C GLN A 248 28.88 15.53 -15.95
N MET A 249 29.55 14.50 -15.43
CA MET A 249 29.02 13.69 -14.32
C MET A 249 28.88 14.52 -13.04
N ALA A 250 29.85 15.40 -12.74
CA ALA A 250 29.78 16.30 -11.58
C ALA A 250 28.62 17.29 -11.71
N GLN A 251 28.38 17.83 -12.91
CA GLN A 251 27.25 18.71 -13.18
C GLN A 251 25.90 17.98 -13.08
N GLN A 252 25.83 16.72 -13.54
CA GLN A 252 24.64 15.88 -13.39
C GLN A 252 24.38 15.56 -11.92
N LEU A 253 25.41 15.19 -11.16
CA LEU A 253 25.30 14.94 -9.73
C LEU A 253 24.84 16.19 -8.99
N LYS A 254 25.33 17.37 -9.38
CA LYS A 254 24.87 18.66 -8.83
C LYS A 254 23.39 18.91 -9.12
N ARG A 255 22.93 18.67 -10.35
CA ARG A 255 21.51 18.79 -10.71
C ARG A 255 20.65 17.80 -9.92
N ASN A 256 21.09 16.56 -9.79
CA ASN A 256 20.43 15.53 -8.98
C ASN A 256 20.35 15.98 -7.51
N ALA A 257 21.44 16.49 -6.94
CA ALA A 257 21.48 16.97 -5.56
C ALA A 257 20.51 18.15 -5.32
N ILE A 258 20.44 19.10 -6.24
CA ILE A 258 19.48 20.21 -6.17
C ILE A 258 18.05 19.66 -6.23
N HIS A 259 17.76 18.76 -7.17
CA HIS A 259 16.44 18.14 -7.28
C HIS A 259 16.05 17.40 -5.99
N PHE A 260 16.95 16.57 -5.45
CA PHE A 260 16.71 15.87 -4.19
C PHE A 260 16.48 16.84 -3.02
N SER A 261 17.22 17.94 -2.93
CA SER A 261 16.99 18.93 -1.87
C SER A 261 15.59 19.58 -1.96
N THR A 262 15.11 19.86 -3.17
CA THR A 262 13.76 20.41 -3.37
C THR A 262 12.66 19.39 -3.09
N SER A 263 12.87 18.12 -3.45
CA SER A 263 11.94 17.04 -3.11
C SER A 263 11.89 16.82 -1.60
N LEU A 264 13.04 16.82 -0.91
CA LEU A 264 13.09 16.72 0.55
C LEU A 264 12.39 17.89 1.25
N ALA A 265 12.48 19.10 0.71
CA ALA A 265 11.75 20.24 1.25
C ALA A 265 10.22 20.07 1.10
N LYS A 266 9.75 19.53 -0.03
CA LYS A 266 8.32 19.19 -0.23
C LYS A 266 7.88 18.04 0.65
N ASP A 267 8.69 16.99 0.77
CA ASP A 267 8.37 15.83 1.59
C ASP A 267 8.31 16.22 3.06
N LYS A 268 9.18 17.14 3.51
CA LYS A 268 9.13 17.71 4.85
C LYS A 268 7.78 18.39 5.14
N THR A 269 7.26 19.21 4.23
CA THR A 269 5.96 19.87 4.46
C THR A 269 4.80 18.89 4.46
N VAL A 270 4.84 17.85 3.64
CA VAL A 270 3.85 16.77 3.66
C VAL A 270 3.91 15.99 4.98
N ILE A 271 5.12 15.72 5.49
CA ILE A 271 5.31 15.04 6.78
C ILE A 271 4.79 15.91 7.93
N GLU A 272 5.08 17.21 7.94
CA GLU A 272 4.57 18.14 8.97
C GLU A 272 3.04 18.21 8.95
N ALA A 273 2.42 18.32 7.77
CA ALA A 273 0.97 18.30 7.63
C ALA A 273 0.34 16.95 8.03
N ALA A 274 1.02 15.84 7.78
CA ALA A 274 0.59 14.52 8.23
C ALA A 274 0.70 14.39 9.76
N ALA A 275 1.77 14.93 10.36
CA ALA A 275 1.96 14.94 11.81
C ALA A 275 0.85 15.73 12.51
N GLU A 276 0.50 16.93 12.00
CA GLU A 276 -0.59 17.76 12.53
C GLU A 276 -1.94 17.03 12.46
N LYS A 277 -2.19 16.30 11.37
CA LYS A 277 -3.40 15.47 11.24
C LYS A 277 -3.43 14.30 12.22
N ILE A 278 -2.28 13.70 12.51
CA ILE A 278 -2.18 12.61 13.50
C ILE A 278 -2.40 13.16 14.91
N GLU A 279 -1.81 14.31 15.24
CA GLU A 279 -1.96 14.96 16.54
C GLU A 279 -3.42 15.39 16.79
N SER A 280 -4.04 16.06 15.82
CA SER A 280 -5.46 16.43 15.92
C SER A 280 -6.39 15.21 16.00
N ASN A 281 -6.12 14.14 15.24
CA ASN A 281 -6.89 12.90 15.37
C ASN A 281 -6.69 12.24 16.75
N TYR A 282 -5.47 12.24 17.25
CA TYR A 282 -5.16 11.71 18.58
C TYR A 282 -5.90 12.47 19.69
N ASP A 283 -5.94 13.80 19.62
CA ASP A 283 -6.66 14.64 20.58
C ASP A 283 -8.18 14.41 20.55
N THR A 284 -8.75 14.29 19.35
CA THR A 284 -10.17 13.95 19.21
C THR A 284 -10.47 12.57 19.80
N MET A 285 -9.59 11.59 19.58
CA MET A 285 -9.74 10.26 20.15
C MET A 285 -9.58 10.26 21.67
N GLN A 286 -8.61 10.99 22.23
CA GLN A 286 -8.43 11.11 23.68
C GLN A 286 -9.64 11.77 24.33
N THR A 287 -10.13 12.86 23.75
CA THR A 287 -11.33 13.56 24.25
C THR A 287 -12.55 12.65 24.21
N GLN A 288 -12.73 11.88 23.13
CA GLN A 288 -13.81 10.91 23.04
C GLN A 288 -13.65 9.76 24.03
N ARG A 289 -12.43 9.26 24.25
CA ARG A 289 -12.14 8.24 25.27
C ARG A 289 -12.48 8.71 26.67
N VAL A 290 -12.15 9.94 27.02
CA VAL A 290 -12.51 10.53 28.32
C VAL A 290 -14.02 10.68 28.43
N LYS A 291 -14.70 11.22 27.41
CA LYS A 291 -16.17 11.34 27.40
C LYS A 291 -16.88 9.98 27.50
N LEU A 292 -16.38 8.96 26.81
CA LEU A 292 -16.91 7.59 26.90
C LEU A 292 -16.65 6.96 28.26
N ARG A 293 -15.49 7.23 28.87
CA ARG A 293 -15.18 6.79 30.23
C ARG A 293 -16.12 7.43 31.24
N ASP A 294 -16.35 8.75 31.14
CA ASP A 294 -17.24 9.48 32.05
C ASP A 294 -18.70 9.03 31.89
N ARG A 295 -19.13 8.77 30.65
CA ARG A 295 -20.47 8.20 30.40
C ARG A 295 -20.58 6.74 30.88
N SER A 296 -19.50 5.97 30.82
CA SER A 296 -19.45 4.59 31.33
C SER A 296 -19.45 4.53 32.86
N SER A 297 -18.73 5.43 33.55
CA SER A 297 -18.73 5.51 35.01
C SER A 297 -20.08 5.99 35.55
N SER A 298 -20.78 6.86 34.81
CA SER A 298 -22.13 7.29 35.17
C SER A 298 -23.14 6.12 35.16
N SER A 299 -23.09 5.24 34.15
CA SER A 299 -23.98 4.06 34.09
C SER A 299 -23.70 3.02 35.18
N ARG A 300 -22.46 2.94 35.69
CA ARG A 300 -22.07 2.04 36.78
C ARG A 300 -22.37 2.60 38.18
N SER A 301 -22.42 3.93 38.33
CA SER A 301 -22.69 4.57 39.62
C SER A 301 -24.11 4.28 40.11
N ASN A 302 -25.11 4.34 39.22
CA ASN A 302 -26.50 4.06 39.59
C ASN A 302 -26.70 2.60 40.02
N THR A 303 -26.08 1.64 39.33
CA THR A 303 -26.17 0.22 39.72
C THR A 303 -25.38 -0.08 41.01
N CYS A 304 -24.29 0.65 41.27
CA CYS A 304 -23.56 0.56 42.53
C CYS A 304 -24.40 1.10 43.71
N MET A 305 -25.08 2.25 43.55
CA MET A 305 -25.97 2.78 44.58
C MET A 305 -27.14 1.84 44.89
N THR A 306 -27.78 1.26 43.88
CA THR A 306 -28.90 0.32 44.10
C THR A 306 -28.43 -0.95 44.81
N LEU A 307 -27.26 -1.50 44.43
CA LEU A 307 -26.67 -2.63 45.16
C LEU A 307 -26.34 -2.27 46.61
N GLY A 308 -25.85 -1.04 46.87
CA GLY A 308 -25.60 -0.56 48.23
C GLY A 308 -26.86 -0.53 49.09
N ILE A 309 -27.99 -0.05 48.55
CA ILE A 309 -29.28 -0.04 49.25
C ILE A 309 -29.75 -1.46 49.55
N ILE A 310 -29.66 -2.37 48.58
CA ILE A 310 -30.04 -3.79 48.77
C ILE A 310 -29.20 -4.44 49.87
N LEU A 311 -27.89 -4.18 49.90
CA LEU A 311 -26.99 -4.68 50.93
C LEU A 311 -27.33 -4.14 52.32
N LEU A 312 -27.69 -2.85 52.41
CA LEU A 312 -28.10 -2.23 53.66
C LEU A 312 -29.39 -2.84 54.20
N VAL A 313 -30.38 -3.08 53.33
CA VAL A 313 -31.62 -3.76 53.70
C VAL A 313 -31.34 -5.18 54.21
N LEU A 314 -30.45 -5.93 53.54
CA LEU A 314 -30.04 -7.26 54.01
C LEU A 314 -29.35 -7.22 55.37
N LEU A 315 -28.50 -6.23 55.63
CA LEU A 315 -27.83 -6.06 56.91
C LEU A 315 -28.83 -5.76 58.04
N VAL A 316 -29.78 -4.85 57.82
CA VAL A 316 -30.84 -4.55 58.81
C VAL A 316 -31.71 -5.79 59.06
N PHE A 317 -32.02 -6.56 58.02
CA PHE A 317 -32.78 -7.80 58.17
C PHE A 317 -32.02 -8.83 59.01
N LEU A 318 -30.74 -9.08 58.70
CA LEU A 318 -29.89 -9.98 59.46
C LEU A 318 -29.75 -9.51 60.92
N PHE A 319 -29.61 -8.20 61.14
CA PHE A 319 -29.57 -7.63 62.48
C PHE A 319 -30.87 -7.90 63.24
N MET A 320 -32.03 -7.66 62.63
CA MET A 320 -33.33 -7.92 63.26
C MET A 320 -33.52 -9.41 63.60
N VAL A 321 -33.18 -10.30 62.66
CA VAL A 321 -33.19 -11.76 62.90
C VAL A 321 -32.23 -12.13 64.02
N SER A 322 -31.04 -11.51 64.07
CA SER A 322 -30.07 -11.76 65.13
C SER A 322 -30.60 -11.35 66.49
N VAL A 323 -31.29 -10.20 66.60
CA VAL A 323 -31.94 -9.75 67.84
C VAL A 323 -33.02 -10.74 68.29
N ILE A 324 -33.89 -11.20 67.39
CA ILE A 324 -34.92 -12.19 67.72
C ILE A 324 -34.26 -13.49 68.20
N ARG A 325 -33.20 -13.93 67.54
CA ARG A 325 -32.49 -15.18 67.87
C ARG A 325 -31.69 -15.08 69.17
N PHE A 326 -31.23 -13.88 69.55
CA PHE A 326 -30.54 -13.63 70.82
C PHE A 326 -31.48 -13.35 71.99
N THR A 327 -32.69 -12.86 71.73
CA THR A 327 -33.68 -12.53 72.77
C THR A 327 -34.49 -13.76 73.19
N ARG A 328 -34.49 -14.82 72.38
CA ARG A 328 -35.23 -16.06 72.62
C ARG A 328 -34.32 -17.14 73.16
#